data_AF-A0A3C1DD46-F1
#
_entry.id   AF-A0A3C1DD46-F1
#
_cell.length_a   1.000
_cell.length_b   1.000
_cell.length_c   1.000
_cell.angle_alpha   90.00
_cell.angle_beta   90.00
_cell.angle_gamma   90.00
#
_symmetry.space_group_name_H-M   'P 1'
#
loop_
_entity.id
_entity.type
_entity.pdbx_description
1 polymer ?
#
loop_
_entity_poly.entity_id
_entity_poly.type
_entity_poly.pdbx_seq_one_letter_code
_entity_poly.pdbx_strand_id
1 'polypeptide(L)'
;MAKHTSYRSTERTRKGAITSFGSRTDIGCVREQNEDSLIVQPPLYVVADGMGGHAAGEVASEIAVNTIQECAPAHPDAEELG
;
A
#
# COMPACT_ATOMS: atom_id res chain seq x y z
N MET A 1 -3.41 -7.24 -28.83
CA MET A 1 -3.96 -8.33 -28.00
C MET A 1 -2.93 -8.68 -26.92
N ALA A 2 -2.91 -7.94 -25.81
CA ALA A 2 -1.92 -8.16 -24.74
C ALA A 2 -2.32 -9.40 -23.93
N LYS A 3 -1.43 -10.39 -23.85
CA LYS A 3 -1.63 -11.60 -23.05
C LYS A 3 -1.66 -11.22 -21.58
N HIS A 4 -2.83 -11.35 -20.95
CA HIS A 4 -3.00 -11.27 -19.52
C HIS A 4 -2.26 -12.46 -18.89
N THR A 5 -1.01 -12.23 -18.48
CA THR A 5 -0.23 -13.26 -17.77
C THR A 5 -0.52 -13.09 -16.29
N SER A 6 -1.52 -13.83 -15.80
CA SER A 6 -1.78 -13.95 -14.37
C SER A 6 -0.54 -14.53 -13.70
N TYR A 7 0.14 -13.76 -12.86
CA TYR A 7 1.26 -14.24 -12.07
C TYR A 7 0.77 -15.35 -11.13
N ARG A 8 1.19 -16.60 -11.35
CA ARG A 8 0.85 -17.73 -10.48
C ARG A 8 2.00 -18.02 -9.52
N SER A 9 1.83 -17.64 -8.26
CA SER A 9 2.69 -18.02 -7.14
C SER A 9 2.71 -19.55 -6.98
N THR A 10 3.89 -20.15 -7.08
CA THR A 10 4.14 -21.58 -6.90
C THR A 10 4.28 -21.91 -5.40
N GLU A 11 4.07 -23.16 -4.98
CA GLU A 11 4.29 -23.60 -3.59
C GLU A 11 5.67 -23.21 -3.04
N ARG A 12 6.68 -23.12 -3.92
CA ARG A 12 8.05 -22.71 -3.60
C ARG A 12 8.21 -21.20 -3.36
N THR A 13 7.31 -20.37 -3.88
CA THR A 13 7.22 -18.92 -3.61
C THR A 13 6.25 -18.58 -2.48
N ARG A 14 5.33 -19.50 -2.11
CA ARG A 14 4.37 -19.33 -1.01
C ARG A 14 4.96 -19.40 0.40
N LYS A 15 6.09 -20.11 0.60
CA LYS A 15 6.73 -20.23 1.92
C LYS A 15 8.00 -19.38 2.00
N GLY A 16 7.87 -18.19 2.59
CA GLY A 16 9.02 -17.45 3.12
C GLY A 16 9.84 -16.62 2.13
N ALA A 17 9.41 -16.47 0.89
CA ALA A 17 10.03 -15.50 -0.02
C ALA A 17 9.51 -14.09 0.31
N ILE A 18 9.88 -13.57 1.47
CA ILE A 18 9.69 -12.15 1.76
C ILE A 18 10.77 -11.42 0.95
N THR A 19 10.39 -10.88 -0.21
CA THR A 19 11.29 -9.98 -0.94
C THR A 19 11.60 -8.79 -0.05
N SER A 20 12.86 -8.34 -0.03
CA SER A 20 13.26 -7.15 0.73
C SER A 20 12.37 -5.97 0.33
N PHE A 21 11.79 -5.29 1.32
CA PHE A 21 10.95 -4.13 1.14
C PHE A 21 11.49 -2.94 1.95
N GLY A 22 11.08 -1.74 1.57
CA GLY A 22 11.40 -0.52 2.28
C GLY A 22 10.35 0.54 1.97
N SER A 23 10.31 1.58 2.77
CA SER A 23 9.46 2.74 2.56
C SER A 23 10.26 4.03 2.71
N ARG A 24 9.80 5.06 2.03
CA ARG A 24 10.27 6.43 2.18
C ARG A 24 9.15 7.35 1.74
N THR A 25 8.98 8.45 2.46
CA THR A 25 8.14 9.58 2.05
C THR A 25 8.95 10.86 2.26
N ASP A 26 8.64 11.90 1.50
CA ASP A 26 9.35 13.17 1.50
C ASP A 26 8.38 14.29 1.12
N ILE A 27 8.40 15.39 1.86
CA ILE A 27 7.55 16.56 1.60
C ILE A 27 7.91 17.29 0.30
N GLY A 28 9.15 17.11 -0.19
CA GLY A 28 9.69 17.87 -1.30
C GLY A 28 10.03 19.32 -0.96
N CYS A 29 10.26 20.15 -1.97
CA CYS A 29 10.78 21.51 -1.79
C CYS A 29 9.73 22.62 -1.85
N VAL A 30 8.45 22.28 -2.08
CA VAL A 30 7.40 23.26 -2.42
C VAL A 30 6.24 23.24 -1.42
N ARG A 31 5.92 22.09 -0.85
CA ARG A 31 4.78 21.93 0.06
C ARG A 31 5.16 22.29 1.49
N GLU A 32 4.19 22.81 2.24
CA GLU A 32 4.34 23.14 3.66
C GLU A 32 4.12 21.92 4.56
N GLN A 33 3.32 20.96 4.10
CA GLN A 33 3.06 19.69 4.78
C GLN A 33 3.12 18.52 3.81
N ASN A 34 3.49 17.35 4.33
CA ASN A 34 3.42 16.10 3.62
C ASN A 34 2.05 15.47 3.87
N GLU A 35 1.26 15.29 2.82
CA GLU A 35 -0.08 14.70 2.88
C GLU A 35 -0.06 13.22 2.43
N ASP A 36 1.14 12.63 2.29
CA ASP A 36 1.29 11.20 2.05
C ASP A 36 1.24 10.40 3.35
N SER A 37 0.55 9.25 3.33
CA SER A 37 0.58 8.25 4.38
C SER A 37 0.80 6.87 3.78
N LEU A 38 1.56 6.00 4.47
CA LEU A 38 1.90 4.67 3.96
C LEU A 38 2.01 3.63 5.07
N ILE A 39 1.73 2.36 4.71
CA ILE A 39 1.97 1.17 5.54
C ILE A 39 2.74 0.15 4.71
N VAL A 40 3.83 -0.38 5.27
CA VAL A 40 4.66 -1.40 4.63
C VAL A 40 4.89 -2.53 5.63
N GLN A 41 3.98 -3.51 5.62
CA GLN A 41 4.02 -4.67 6.50
C GLN A 41 3.37 -5.87 5.77
N PRO A 42 4.14 -6.88 5.32
CA PRO A 42 3.56 -8.05 4.67
C PRO A 42 2.39 -8.65 5.48
N PRO A 43 1.26 -9.02 4.83
CA PRO A 43 1.02 -8.98 3.38
C PRO A 43 0.56 -7.62 2.82
N LEU A 44 0.44 -6.59 3.66
CA LEU A 44 -0.16 -5.31 3.34
C LEU A 44 0.88 -4.25 2.92
N TYR A 45 0.63 -3.62 1.78
CA TYR A 45 1.39 -2.48 1.29
C TYR A 45 0.40 -1.43 0.79
N VAL A 46 0.39 -0.26 1.42
CA VAL A 46 -0.59 0.80 1.14
C VAL A 46 0.13 2.14 1.07
N VAL A 47 -0.31 2.98 0.13
CA VAL A 47 0.01 4.40 0.06
C VAL A 47 -1.28 5.18 -0.19
N ALA A 48 -1.45 6.30 0.50
CA ALA A 48 -2.54 7.24 0.33
C ALA A 48 -1.98 8.66 0.21
N ASP A 49 -2.47 9.42 -0.76
CA ASP A 49 -2.13 10.83 -1.03
C ASP A 49 -3.34 11.69 -0.66
N GLY A 50 -3.19 12.57 0.32
CA GLY A 50 -4.20 13.53 0.72
C GLY A 50 -4.38 14.62 -0.34
N MET A 51 -5.61 14.83 -0.81
CA MET A 51 -5.88 15.85 -1.82
C MET A 51 -5.69 17.27 -1.25
N GLY A 52 -4.51 17.84 -1.43
CA GLY A 52 -4.19 19.20 -1.02
C GLY A 52 -5.16 20.26 -1.55
N GLY A 53 -5.35 21.34 -0.78
CA GLY A 53 -6.31 22.40 -1.08
C GLY A 53 -7.69 22.22 -0.42
N HIS A 54 -7.94 21.06 0.18
CA HIS A 54 -8.98 20.86 1.19
C HIS A 54 -8.35 20.88 2.59
N ALA A 55 -9.10 21.27 3.62
CA ALA A 55 -8.59 21.24 4.99
C ALA A 55 -8.25 19.79 5.40
N ALA A 56 -7.05 19.59 5.95
CA ALA A 56 -6.58 18.36 6.58
C ALA A 56 -6.37 17.16 5.63
N GLY A 57 -5.68 17.35 4.49
CA GLY A 57 -5.32 16.28 3.56
C GLY A 57 -4.50 15.17 4.22
N GLU A 58 -3.60 15.54 5.14
CA GLU A 58 -2.80 14.64 5.98
C GLU A 58 -3.66 13.76 6.88
N VAL A 59 -4.77 14.29 7.41
CA VAL A 59 -5.71 13.51 8.24
C VAL A 59 -6.50 12.54 7.36
N ALA A 60 -6.89 12.97 6.17
CA ALA A 60 -7.61 12.11 5.23
C ALA A 60 -6.74 10.92 4.77
N SER A 61 -5.47 11.16 4.43
CA SER A 61 -4.54 10.09 4.05
C SER A 61 -4.27 9.13 5.22
N GLU A 62 -4.14 9.64 6.45
CA GLU A 62 -3.96 8.82 7.65
C GLU A 62 -5.17 7.91 7.91
N ILE A 63 -6.38 8.46 7.84
CA ILE A 63 -7.63 7.70 8.00
C ILE A 63 -7.71 6.58 6.96
N ALA A 64 -7.34 6.88 5.70
CA ALA A 64 -7.39 5.90 4.62
C ALA A 64 -6.47 4.71 4.90
N VAL A 65 -5.20 4.94 5.25
CA VAL A 65 -4.26 3.83 5.51
C VAL A 65 -4.65 3.01 6.74
N ASN A 66 -5.10 3.67 7.81
CA ASN A 66 -5.53 2.99 9.04
C ASN A 66 -6.77 2.12 8.80
N THR A 67 -7.75 2.64 8.07
CA THR A 67 -8.97 1.87 7.74
C THR A 67 -8.65 0.64 6.90
N ILE A 68 -7.74 0.77 5.93
CA ILE A 68 -7.30 -0.36 5.10
C ILE A 68 -6.54 -1.39 5.97
N GLN A 69 -5.71 -0.93 6.90
CA GLN A 69 -4.98 -1.82 7.82
C GLN A 69 -5.90 -2.65 8.70
N GLU A 70 -6.96 -2.04 9.25
CA GLU A 70 -7.95 -2.73 10.08
C GLU A 70 -8.70 -3.81 9.30
N CYS A 71 -8.89 -3.61 7.99
CA CYS A 71 -9.57 -4.54 7.11
C CYS A 71 -8.62 -5.52 6.40
N ALA A 72 -7.31 -5.45 6.65
CA ALA A 72 -6.32 -6.24 5.93
C ALA A 72 -6.38 -7.73 6.31
N PRO A 73 -6.31 -8.64 5.34
CA PRO A 73 -6.33 -10.07 5.62
C PRO A 73 -5.03 -10.50 6.33
N ALA A 74 -5.14 -11.47 7.24
CA ALA A 74 -3.98 -12.03 7.94
C ALA A 74 -3.00 -12.73 6.99
N HIS A 75 -3.48 -13.18 5.83
CA HIS A 75 -2.73 -13.90 4.82
C HIS A 75 -3.04 -13.36 3.43
N PRO A 76 -2.04 -13.32 2.53
CA PRO A 76 -2.28 -12.91 1.15
C PRO A 76 -3.16 -13.96 0.45
N ASP A 77 -4.35 -13.54 0.02
CA ASP A 77 -5.25 -14.36 -0.79
C ASP A 77 -5.28 -13.83 -2.23
N ALA A 78 -4.61 -14.58 -3.13
CA ALA A 78 -4.56 -14.23 -4.54
C ALA A 78 -5.84 -14.61 -5.31
N GLU A 79 -6.72 -15.44 -4.73
CA GLU A 79 -7.97 -15.87 -5.36
C GLU A 79 -9.12 -14.90 -5.05
N GLU A 80 -9.09 -14.21 -3.90
CA GLU A 80 -10.06 -13.16 -3.56
C GLU A 80 -9.78 -11.79 -4.23
N LEU A 81 -8.59 -11.59 -4.80
CA LEU A 81 -8.20 -10.33 -5.44
C LEU A 81 -8.74 -10.16 -6.89
N GLY A 82 -9.34 -11.20 -7.48
CA GLY A 82 -9.93 -11.19 -8.83
C GLY A 82 -8.97 -11.60 -9.94
#